data_AF-A0A945REC6-F1
#
_entry.id   AF-A0A945REC6-F1
#
_cell.length_a   1.000
_cell.length_b   1.000
_cell.length_c   1.000
_cell.angle_alpha   90.00
_cell.angle_beta   90.00
_cell.angle_gamma   90.00
#
_symmetry.space_group_name_H-M   'P 1'
#
loop_
_entity.id
_entity.type
_entity.pdbx_description
1 polymer ?
#
loop_
_entity_poly.entity_id
_entity_poly.type
_entity_poly.pdbx_seq_one_letter_code
_entity_poly.pdbx_strand_id
1 'polypeptide(L)'
;PQSFEDKLPTIFRHCELNVESKGEHRGMLEMRKHFAGILKGFEGASEYRARVVKIETLKEAYEVLEEVRLLIKNAKPLKTEFFD
;
A
#
# COMPACT_ATOMS: atom_id res chain seq x y z
N PRO A 1 1.60 -7.84 15.22
CA PRO A 1 2.16 -7.25 13.98
C PRO A 1 1.44 -5.92 13.72
N GLN A 2 2.13 -4.88 13.23
CA GLN A 2 1.48 -3.58 12.93
C GLN A 2 0.40 -3.74 11.86
N SER A 3 -0.72 -3.01 12.00
CA SER A 3 -1.79 -2.96 11.01
C SER A 3 -1.33 -2.29 9.72
N PHE A 4 -2.15 -2.32 8.67
CA PHE A 4 -1.86 -1.56 7.45
C PHE A 4 -1.86 -0.05 7.73
N GLU A 5 -2.86 0.43 8.49
CA GLU A 5 -3.00 1.84 8.85
C GLU A 5 -1.82 2.36 9.68
N ASP A 6 -1.31 1.56 10.62
CA ASP A 6 -0.14 1.92 11.43
C ASP A 6 1.13 2.12 10.59
N LYS A 7 1.23 1.46 9.43
CA LYS A 7 2.41 1.52 8.56
C LYS A 7 2.38 2.70 7.59
N LEU A 8 1.18 3.21 7.26
CA LEU A 8 1.01 4.22 6.20
C LEU A 8 1.85 5.48 6.41
N PRO A 9 1.90 6.10 7.62
CA PRO A 9 2.73 7.29 7.82
C PRO A 9 4.21 7.05 7.51
N THR A 10 4.75 5.89 7.93
CA THR A 10 6.14 5.52 7.65
C THR A 10 6.39 5.28 6.17
N ILE A 11 5.46 4.61 5.49
CA ILE A 11 5.57 4.34 4.05
C ILE A 11 5.54 5.65 3.25
N PHE A 12 4.62 6.56 3.56
CA PHE A 12 4.57 7.86 2.89
C PHE A 12 5.84 8.66 3.12
N ARG A 13 6.34 8.69 4.36
CA ARG A 13 7.62 9.32 4.65
C ARG A 13 8.79 8.71 3.86
N HIS A 14 8.81 7.39 3.70
CA HIS A 14 9.81 6.72 2.87
C HIS A 14 9.68 7.08 1.38
N CYS A 15 8.47 7.24 0.86
CA CYS A 15 8.26 7.71 -0.50
C CYS A 15 8.82 9.12 -0.69
N GLU A 16 8.44 10.06 0.19
CA GLU A 16 8.93 11.45 0.17
C GLU A 16 10.46 11.51 0.16
N LEU A 17 11.11 10.80 1.10
CA LEU A 17 12.56 10.78 1.22
C LEU A 17 13.26 10.17 -0.01
N ASN A 18 12.68 9.12 -0.60
CA ASN A 18 13.24 8.53 -1.82
C ASN A 18 13.10 9.46 -3.02
N VAL A 19 11.96 10.15 -3.15
CA VAL A 19 11.71 11.14 -4.20
C VAL A 19 12.65 12.34 -4.03
N GLU A 20 12.80 12.86 -2.82
CA GLU A 20 13.73 13.95 -2.49
C GLU A 20 15.18 13.57 -2.84
N SER A 21 15.61 12.35 -2.49
CA SER A 21 16.99 11.92 -2.70
C SER A 21 17.32 11.55 -4.15
N LYS A 22 16.37 11.04 -4.93
CA LYS A 22 16.64 10.35 -6.21
C LYS A 22 15.85 10.89 -7.39
N GLY A 23 14.94 11.83 -7.14
CA GLY A 23 13.91 12.25 -8.09
C GLY A 23 12.75 11.25 -8.15
N GLU A 24 11.60 11.74 -8.60
CA GLU A 24 10.32 11.02 -8.51
C GLU A 24 10.36 9.65 -9.21
N HIS A 25 10.80 9.61 -10.46
CA HIS A 25 10.82 8.36 -11.23
C HIS A 25 11.65 7.25 -10.57
N ARG A 26 12.88 7.57 -10.14
CA ARG A 26 13.76 6.59 -9.49
C ARG A 26 13.29 6.23 -8.09
N GLY A 27 12.88 7.22 -7.31
CA GLY A 27 12.37 7.02 -5.96
C GLY A 27 11.15 6.10 -5.95
N MET A 28 10.19 6.35 -6.85
CA MET A 28 8.99 5.52 -6.95
C MET A 28 9.28 4.12 -7.49
N LEU A 29 10.19 3.96 -8.46
CA LEU A 29 10.56 2.65 -8.98
C LEU A 29 11.08 1.70 -7.88
N GLU A 30 11.83 2.22 -6.91
CA GLU A 30 12.25 1.44 -5.75
C GLU A 30 11.10 1.17 -4.78
N MET A 31 10.27 2.18 -4.49
CA MET A 31 9.14 2.06 -3.57
C MET A 31 8.10 1.02 -3.99
N ARG A 32 7.92 0.80 -5.31
CA ARG A 32 7.05 -0.26 -5.88
C ARG A 32 7.25 -1.63 -5.23
N LYS A 33 8.50 -1.98 -4.92
CA LYS A 33 8.87 -3.28 -4.32
C LYS A 33 8.35 -3.42 -2.89
N HIS A 34 8.31 -2.32 -2.14
CA HIS A 34 7.82 -2.29 -0.77
C HIS A 34 6.29 -2.38 -0.71
N PHE A 35 5.59 -1.75 -1.65
CA PHE A 35 4.12 -1.77 -1.67
C PHE A 35 3.54 -3.17 -1.83
N ALA A 36 4.14 -4.02 -2.65
CA ALA A 36 3.66 -5.40 -2.83
C ALA A 36 3.69 -6.21 -1.51
N GLY A 37 4.67 -5.97 -0.64
CA GLY A 37 4.82 -6.68 0.63
C GLY A 37 3.84 -6.22 1.73
N ILE A 38 3.40 -4.97 1.67
CA ILE A 38 2.43 -4.40 2.62
C ILE A 38 0.98 -4.67 2.20
N LEU A 39 0.72 -4.83 0.90
CA LEU A 39 -0.61 -5.08 0.33
C LEU A 39 -0.97 -6.57 0.34
N LYS A 40 -1.36 -7.07 1.51
CA LYS A 40 -1.74 -8.47 1.72
C LYS A 40 -2.82 -8.63 2.78
N GLY A 41 -3.55 -9.74 2.74
CA GLY A 41 -4.50 -10.12 3.78
C GLY A 41 -5.86 -9.41 3.70
N PHE A 42 -6.25 -8.90 2.53
CA PHE A 42 -7.58 -8.35 2.27
C PHE A 42 -8.10 -8.79 0.90
N GLU A 43 -9.42 -8.82 0.73
CA GLU A 43 -10.07 -9.14 -0.55
C GLU A 43 -9.68 -8.13 -1.62
N GLY A 44 -9.33 -8.59 -2.83
CA GLY A 44 -8.83 -7.74 -3.91
C GLY A 44 -7.35 -7.35 -3.79
N ALA A 45 -6.61 -7.80 -2.77
CA ALA A 45 -5.19 -7.45 -2.61
C ALA A 45 -4.31 -7.80 -3.82
N SER A 46 -4.63 -8.85 -4.59
CA SER A 46 -3.91 -9.18 -5.83
C SER A 46 -4.00 -8.10 -6.89
N GLU A 47 -5.18 -7.49 -7.06
CA GLU A 47 -5.40 -6.40 -8.01
C GLU A 47 -4.61 -5.16 -7.63
N TYR A 48 -4.67 -4.78 -6.35
CA TYR A 48 -3.88 -3.64 -5.85
C TYR A 48 -2.38 -3.88 -5.97
N ARG A 49 -1.89 -5.12 -5.74
CA ARG A 49 -0.48 -5.48 -5.99
C ARG A 49 -0.10 -5.29 -7.46
N ALA A 50 -0.97 -5.66 -8.40
CA ALA A 50 -0.74 -5.46 -9.83
C ALA A 50 -0.77 -3.97 -10.24
N ARG A 51 -1.53 -3.15 -9.51
CA ARG A 51 -1.61 -1.70 -9.73
C ARG A 51 -0.39 -0.97 -9.18
N VAL A 52 0.06 -1.25 -7.95
CA VAL A 52 1.21 -0.56 -7.35
C VAL A 52 2.53 -0.81 -8.05
N VAL A 53 2.70 -1.90 -8.80
CA VAL A 53 3.95 -2.12 -9.57
C VAL A 53 4.07 -1.21 -10.80
N LYS A 54 3.00 -0.48 -11.15
CA LYS A 54 2.96 0.42 -12.31
C LYS A 54 2.98 1.92 -11.96
N ILE A 55 2.84 2.29 -10.69
CA ILE A 55 2.77 3.71 -10.28
C ILE A 55 4.09 4.44 -10.52
N GLU A 56 4.02 5.63 -11.08
CA GLU A 56 5.21 6.40 -11.48
C GLU A 56 5.41 7.62 -10.59
N THR A 57 4.34 8.08 -9.94
CA THR A 57 4.35 9.33 -9.17
C THR A 57 4.09 9.09 -7.70
N LEU A 58 4.55 10.04 -6.89
CA LEU A 58 4.28 10.07 -5.46
C LEU A 58 2.77 10.19 -5.21
N LYS A 59 2.08 11.04 -5.99
CA LYS A 59 0.62 11.25 -5.93
C LYS A 59 -0.16 9.96 -6.12
N GLU A 60 0.15 9.17 -7.14
CA GLU A 60 -0.51 7.87 -7.38
C GLU A 60 -0.29 6.91 -6.21
N ALA A 61 0.88 6.94 -5.58
CA ALA A 61 1.16 6.13 -4.39
C ALA A 61 0.22 6.49 -3.24
N TYR A 62 0.04 7.80 -2.96
CA TYR A 62 -0.91 8.26 -1.95
C TYR A 62 -2.34 7.82 -2.27
N GLU A 63 -2.79 8.04 -3.51
CA GLU A 63 -4.15 7.70 -3.93
C GLU A 63 -4.44 6.19 -3.77
N VAL A 64 -3.53 5.33 -4.23
CA VAL A 64 -3.72 3.87 -4.18
C VAL A 64 -3.69 3.36 -2.74
N LEU A 65 -2.74 3.83 -1.93
CA LEU A 65 -2.60 3.37 -0.55
C LEU A 65 -3.75 3.84 0.34
N GLU A 66 -4.27 5.04 0.09
CA GLU A 66 -5.44 5.58 0.79
C GLU A 66 -6.73 4.84 0.40
N GLU A 67 -6.90 4.51 -0.88
CA GLU A 67 -8.01 3.68 -1.35
C GLU A 67 -8.02 2.31 -0.65
N VAL A 68 -6.86 1.66 -0.54
CA VAL A 68 -6.71 0.40 0.21
C VAL A 68 -7.06 0.59 1.69
N ARG A 69 -6.61 1.70 2.32
CA ARG A 69 -6.93 2.00 3.71
C ARG A 69 -8.44 2.06 3.93
N LEU A 70 -9.16 2.77 3.05
CA LEU A 70 -10.61 2.90 3.12
C LEU A 70 -11.31 1.56 2.86
N LEU A 71 -10.82 0.77 1.90
CA LEU A 71 -11.37 -0.56 1.63
C LEU A 71 -11.24 -1.48 2.85
N ILE A 72 -10.06 -1.52 3.48
CA ILE A 72 -9.84 -2.32 4.70
C ILE A 72 -10.73 -1.84 5.85
N LYS A 73 -10.90 -0.52 6.00
CA LYS A 73 -11.74 0.08 7.04
C LYS A 73 -13.24 -0.22 6.85
N ASN A 74 -13.69 -0.27 5.59
CA ASN A 74 -15.10 -0.45 5.22
C ASN A 74 -15.49 -1.93 5.04
N ALA A 75 -14.52 -2.82 4.85
CA ALA A 75 -14.77 -4.25 4.84
C ALA A 75 -15.30 -4.67 6.22
N LYS A 76 -16.52 -5.21 6.28
CA LYS A 76 -16.98 -5.95 7.46
C LYS A 76 -15.91 -7.01 7.77
N PRO A 77 -15.51 -7.21 9.05
CA PRO A 77 -14.56 -8.26 9.37
C PRO A 77 -15.07 -9.56 8.78
N LEU A 78 -14.24 -10.21 7.95
CA LEU A 78 -14.48 -11.58 7.50
C LEU A 78 -14.69 -12.38 8.78
N LYS A 79 -15.94 -12.76 9.05
CA LYS A 79 -16.24 -13.73 10.08
C LYS A 79 -15.43 -14.96 9.70
N THR A 80 -14.36 -15.23 10.42
CA THR A 80 -13.82 -16.58 10.52
C THR A 80 -14.86 -17.38 11.28
N GLU A 81 -15.84 -17.91 10.57
CA GLU A 81 -16.55 -19.10 11.04
C GLU A 81 -15.53 -20.23 11.01
N PHE A 82 -14.85 -20.40 12.15
CA PHE A 82 -14.28 -21.69 12.50
C PHE A 82 -15.48 -22.63 12.60
N PHE A 83 -15.62 -23.51 11.60
CA PHE A 83 -16.43 -24.71 11.77
C PHE A 83 -15.65 -25.61 12.74
N ASP A 84 -16.10 -25.67 13.99
CA ASP A 84 -15.91 -26.81 14.89
C ASP A 84 -17.25 -27.55 15.02
#